data_AF-A0A7W0P3T5-F1
#
_entry.id   AF-A0A7W0P3T5-F1
#
_cell.length_a   1.000
_cell.length_b   1.000
_cell.length_c   1.000
_cell.angle_alpha   90.00
_cell.angle_beta   90.00
_cell.angle_gamma   90.00
#
_symmetry.space_group_name_H-M   'P 1'
#
loop_
_entity.id
_entity.type
_entity.pdbx_description
1 polymer ?
#
loop_
_entity_poly.entity_id
_entity_poly.type
_entity_poly.pdbx_seq_one_letter_code
_entity_poly.pdbx_strand_id
1 'polypeptide(L)'
;MGLKVAVVGATGAVGTEMLRILEARAFPVDELVPLASARSAGRTISFRDRDVTVQELSLDALQGIDLSLSAAGASIARGFVREAAAAGTVCIDKSSAFRMEPDVPLVVPEVNPEALEGAPKIIAVPNCTTIVAMMALAPLHRAAGL
;
A
#
# COMPACT_ATOMS: atom_id res chain seq x y z
N MET A 1 7.34 -12.42 15.30
CA MET A 1 8.24 -11.57 14.50
C MET A 1 7.33 -10.65 13.71
N GLY A 2 7.30 -9.37 14.05
CA GLY A 2 6.49 -8.40 13.31
C GLY A 2 7.26 -7.85 12.11
N LEU A 3 6.59 -6.98 11.37
CA LEU A 3 7.01 -6.48 10.07
C LEU A 3 7.57 -5.06 10.20
N LYS A 4 8.58 -4.77 9.38
CA LYS A 4 8.99 -3.41 9.04
C LYS A 4 8.11 -2.89 7.90
N VAL A 5 7.24 -1.93 8.23
CA VAL A 5 6.20 -1.43 7.32
C VAL A 5 6.48 0.01 6.90
N ALA A 6 6.57 0.24 5.60
CA ALA A 6 6.61 1.58 5.04
C ALA A 6 5.20 2.08 4.68
N VAL A 7 4.89 3.33 5.00
CA VAL A 7 3.69 4.02 4.51
C VAL A 7 4.12 5.20 3.66
N VAL A 8 3.98 5.09 2.34
CA VAL A 8 4.36 6.15 1.40
C VAL A 8 3.18 7.09 1.19
N GLY A 9 3.41 8.39 1.41
CA GLY A 9 2.35 9.40 1.49
C GLY A 9 1.75 9.51 2.89
N ALA A 10 2.51 9.17 3.94
CA ALA A 10 2.04 9.11 5.32
C ALA A 10 1.37 10.40 5.84
N THR A 11 1.76 11.56 5.31
CA THR A 11 1.21 12.87 5.72
C THR A 11 -0.03 13.31 4.93
N GLY A 12 -0.45 12.54 3.92
CA GLY A 12 -1.67 12.79 3.16
C GLY A 12 -2.88 12.07 3.74
N ALA A 13 -4.08 12.44 3.31
CA ALA A 13 -5.34 11.89 3.85
C ALA A 13 -5.41 10.36 3.81
N VAL A 14 -5.01 9.74 2.69
CA VAL A 14 -5.03 8.27 2.55
C VAL A 14 -3.95 7.61 3.42
N GLY A 15 -2.75 8.17 3.50
CA GLY A 15 -1.68 7.64 4.34
C GLY A 15 -2.02 7.72 5.83
N THR A 16 -2.63 8.82 6.27
CA THR A 16 -3.15 8.97 7.64
C THR A 16 -4.20 7.89 7.96
N GLU A 17 -5.11 7.60 7.02
CA GLU A 17 -6.10 6.54 7.20
C GLU A 17 -5.46 5.14 7.19
N MET A 18 -4.44 4.89 6.36
CA MET A 18 -3.68 3.64 6.40
C MET A 18 -3.06 3.40 7.79
N LEU A 19 -2.46 4.42 8.39
CA LEU A 19 -1.90 4.33 9.75
C LEU A 19 -2.98 4.01 10.78
N ARG A 20 -4.11 4.72 10.73
CA ARG A 20 -5.27 4.46 11.62
C ARG A 20 -5.78 3.02 11.49
N ILE A 21 -5.87 2.49 10.27
CA ILE A 21 -6.30 1.10 10.02
C ILE A 21 -5.29 0.11 10.58
N LEU A 22 -3.99 0.34 10.37
CA LEU A 22 -2.92 -0.52 10.93
C LEU A 22 -3.01 -0.60 12.46
N GLU A 23 -3.29 0.52 13.13
CA GLU A 23 -3.52 0.55 14.58
C GLU A 23 -4.79 -0.19 14.99
N ALA A 24 -5.93 0.16 14.38
CA ALA A 24 -7.23 -0.40 14.73
C ALA A 24 -7.30 -1.92 14.53
N ARG A 25 -6.52 -2.45 13.58
CA ARG A 25 -6.39 -3.89 13.32
C ARG A 25 -5.36 -4.58 14.20
N ALA A 26 -4.66 -3.84 15.07
CA ALA A 26 -3.47 -4.32 15.79
C ALA A 26 -2.49 -5.05 14.86
N PHE A 27 -2.29 -4.52 13.64
CA PHE A 27 -1.45 -5.15 12.63
C PHE A 27 -0.02 -5.31 13.17
N PRO A 28 0.70 -6.43 12.90
CA PRO A 28 1.99 -6.72 13.51
C PRO A 28 3.12 -5.85 12.93
N VAL A 29 3.05 -4.53 13.15
CA VAL A 29 4.11 -3.57 12.85
C VAL A 29 5.08 -3.53 14.02
N ASP A 30 6.32 -3.97 13.79
CA ASP A 30 7.43 -3.83 14.73
C ASP A 30 8.11 -2.47 14.54
N GLU A 31 8.40 -2.12 13.29
CA GLU A 31 8.99 -0.85 12.88
C GLU A 31 8.13 -0.16 11.81
N LEU A 32 7.76 1.09 12.05
CA LEU A 32 7.05 1.93 11.08
C LEU A 32 8.05 2.87 10.40
N VAL A 33 8.02 2.92 9.07
CA VAL A 33 8.79 3.85 8.24
C VAL A 33 7.82 4.77 7.48
N PRO A 34 7.40 5.91 8.06
CA PRO A 34 6.51 6.83 7.37
C PRO A 34 7.30 7.67 6.37
N LEU A 35 6.94 7.56 5.09
CA LEU A 35 7.62 8.23 3.98
C LEU A 35 6.72 9.29 3.35
N ALA A 36 7.29 10.45 3.03
CA ALA A 36 6.59 11.53 2.34
C ALA A 36 7.55 12.34 1.43
N SER A 37 7.10 13.48 0.92
CA SER A 37 7.97 14.38 0.16
C SER A 37 9.02 15.06 1.04
N ALA A 38 10.10 15.59 0.44
CA ALA A 38 11.12 16.40 1.12
C ALA A 38 10.52 17.50 2.02
N ARG A 39 9.46 18.18 1.54
CA ARG A 39 8.74 19.22 2.30
C ARG A 39 8.16 18.71 3.62
N SER A 40 7.79 17.42 3.68
CA SER A 40 7.15 16.81 4.84
C SER A 40 8.13 16.03 5.72
N ALA A 41 9.35 15.80 5.26
CA ALA A 41 10.39 15.15 6.04
C ALA A 41 10.70 15.95 7.31
N GLY A 42 10.96 15.25 8.42
CA GLY A 42 11.19 15.86 9.73
C GLY A 42 9.92 16.19 10.52
N ARG A 43 8.73 16.07 9.91
CA ARG A 43 7.46 16.14 10.68
C ARG A 43 7.33 14.91 11.57
N THR A 44 6.63 15.07 12.69
CA THR A 44 6.27 13.96 13.56
C THR A 44 4.82 13.54 13.31
N ILE A 45 4.58 12.24 13.32
CA ILE A 45 3.24 11.65 13.38
C ILE A 45 3.17 10.72 14.57
N SER A 46 2.01 10.61 15.21
CA SER A 46 1.80 9.60 16.24
C SER A 46 1.34 8.30 15.59
N PHE A 47 1.95 7.19 16.01
CA PHE A 47 1.55 5.84 15.64
C PHE A 47 1.54 4.97 16.89
N ARG A 48 0.35 4.55 17.34
CA ARG A 48 0.09 4.04 18.69
C ARG A 48 0.53 5.08 19.73
N ASP A 49 1.11 4.63 20.84
CA ASP A 49 1.65 5.50 21.89
C ASP A 49 3.07 6.02 21.59
N ARG A 50 3.47 6.09 20.32
CA ARG A 50 4.82 6.51 19.90
C ARG A 50 4.76 7.60 18.84
N ASP A 51 5.65 8.57 18.98
CA ASP A 51 5.92 9.56 17.96
C ASP A 51 6.99 9.05 16.99
N VAL A 52 6.71 9.15 15.69
CA VAL A 52 7.56 8.67 14.62
C VAL A 52 7.86 9.82 13.65
N THR A 53 9.14 10.01 13.35
CA THR A 53 9.57 11.04 12.40
C THR A 53 9.37 10.58 10.97
N VAL A 54 8.71 11.42 10.17
CA VAL A 54 8.52 11.24 8.73
C VAL A 54 9.86 11.42 8.02
N GLN A 55 10.22 10.46 7.18
CA GLN A 55 11.42 10.50 6.34
C GLN A 55 11.05 10.89 4.91
N GLU A 56 12.01 11.44 4.18
CA GLU A 56 11.85 11.66 2.74
C GLU A 56 11.81 10.32 2.00
N LEU A 57 10.90 10.20 1.03
CA LEU A 57 10.83 9.04 0.15
C LEU A 57 12.09 8.96 -0.73
N SER A 58 12.85 7.88 -0.56
CA SER A 58 13.96 7.49 -1.43
C SER A 58 14.02 5.96 -1.53
N LEU A 59 14.78 5.44 -2.50
CA LEU A 59 15.03 3.99 -2.60
C LEU A 59 15.80 3.46 -1.39
N ASP A 60 16.71 4.26 -0.83
CA ASP A 60 17.45 3.91 0.38
C ASP A 60 16.52 3.78 1.60
N ALA A 61 15.53 4.67 1.72
CA ALA A 61 14.54 4.61 2.78
C ALA A 61 13.59 3.39 2.66
N LEU A 62 13.60 2.71 1.52
CA LEU A 62 12.84 1.48 1.27
C LEU A 62 13.68 0.20 1.43
N GLN A 63 14.94 0.30 1.81
CA GLN A 63 15.79 -0.87 2.04
C GLN A 63 15.34 -1.64 3.30
N GLY A 64 15.25 -2.96 3.16
CA GLY A 64 14.87 -3.86 4.26
C GLY A 64 13.42 -3.73 4.72
N ILE A 65 12.56 -3.07 3.95
CA ILE A 65 11.11 -3.01 4.22
C ILE A 65 10.47 -4.35 3.85
N ASP A 66 9.66 -4.91 4.75
CA ASP A 66 8.91 -6.14 4.46
C ASP A 66 7.65 -5.84 3.64
N LEU A 67 6.93 -4.78 4.01
CA LEU A 67 5.67 -4.35 3.41
C LEU A 67 5.65 -2.83 3.17
N SER A 68 5.32 -2.41 1.96
CA SER A 68 5.09 -1.01 1.61
C SER A 68 3.63 -0.78 1.23
N LEU A 69 2.98 0.15 1.92
CA LEU A 69 1.64 0.65 1.58
C LEU A 69 1.79 2.02 0.94
N SER A 70 1.51 2.12 -0.36
CA SER A 70 1.70 3.34 -1.12
C SER A 70 0.38 4.04 -1.41
N ALA A 71 0.31 5.32 -1.03
CA ALA A 71 -0.73 6.25 -1.43
C ALA A 71 -0.11 7.49 -2.10
N ALA A 72 0.88 7.28 -2.96
CA ALA A 72 1.48 8.33 -3.78
C ALA A 72 0.81 8.46 -5.15
N GLY A 73 1.05 9.59 -5.83
CA GLY A 73 0.62 9.76 -7.23
C GLY A 73 1.32 8.77 -8.17
N ALA A 74 0.69 8.45 -9.31
CA ALA A 74 1.18 7.44 -10.24
C ALA A 74 2.61 7.72 -10.76
N SER A 75 2.97 8.98 -10.98
CA SER A 75 4.34 9.36 -11.38
C SER A 75 5.38 9.00 -10.32
N ILE A 76 5.05 9.22 -9.04
CA ILE A 76 5.93 8.88 -7.91
C ILE A 76 6.03 7.36 -7.78
N ALA A 77 4.90 6.64 -7.82
CA ALA A 77 4.87 5.19 -7.69
C ALA A 77 5.73 4.48 -8.76
N ARG A 78 5.69 4.95 -10.01
CA ARG A 78 6.54 4.42 -11.09
C ARG A 78 8.05 4.53 -10.80
N GLY A 79 8.46 5.48 -9.96
CA GLY A 79 9.86 5.71 -9.63
C GLY A 79 10.44 4.78 -8.56
N PHE A 80 9.61 4.07 -7.78
CA PHE A 80 10.13 3.25 -6.67
C PHE A 80 9.52 1.86 -6.52
N VAL A 81 8.27 1.63 -6.95
CA VAL A 81 7.54 0.40 -6.59
C VAL A 81 8.22 -0.86 -7.13
N ARG A 82 8.66 -0.85 -8.40
CA ARG A 82 9.36 -2.00 -8.99
C ARG A 82 10.73 -2.23 -8.36
N GLU A 83 11.47 -1.17 -8.04
CA GLU A 83 12.77 -1.26 -7.36
C GLU A 83 12.64 -1.80 -5.93
N ALA A 84 11.68 -1.31 -5.16
CA ALA A 84 11.40 -1.82 -3.81
C ALA A 84 10.98 -3.30 -3.83
N ALA A 85 10.15 -3.69 -4.81
CA ALA A 85 9.74 -5.07 -5.01
C ALA A 85 10.93 -5.97 -5.40
N ALA A 86 11.83 -5.49 -6.27
CA ALA A 86 13.06 -6.19 -6.63
C ALA A 86 13.99 -6.36 -5.42
N ALA A 87 13.99 -5.42 -4.48
CA ALA A 87 14.69 -5.53 -3.20
C ALA A 87 14.01 -6.45 -2.16
N GLY A 88 12.90 -7.10 -2.53
CA GLY A 88 12.20 -8.09 -1.71
C GLY A 88 10.95 -7.60 -0.99
N THR A 89 10.67 -6.29 -1.03
CA THR A 89 9.49 -5.67 -0.40
C THR A 89 8.21 -6.17 -1.04
N VAL A 90 7.17 -6.45 -0.25
CA VAL A 90 5.81 -6.59 -0.78
C VAL A 90 5.20 -5.20 -0.92
N CYS A 91 4.90 -4.78 -2.13
CA CYS A 91 4.39 -3.45 -2.45
C CYS A 91 2.88 -3.49 -2.74
N ILE A 92 2.08 -2.84 -1.91
CA ILE A 92 0.65 -2.61 -2.16
C ILE A 92 0.46 -1.15 -2.59
N ASP A 93 0.18 -0.93 -3.88
CA ASP A 93 0.12 0.40 -4.47
C ASP A 93 -1.31 0.84 -4.79
N LYS A 94 -1.76 1.92 -4.13
CA LYS A 94 -3.07 2.54 -4.37
C LYS A 94 -3.10 3.47 -5.57
N SER A 95 -1.94 3.84 -6.12
CA SER A 95 -1.89 4.69 -7.30
C SER A 95 -2.51 3.99 -8.52
N SER A 96 -2.64 4.71 -9.63
CA SER A 96 -3.06 4.13 -10.90
C SER A 96 -1.91 3.55 -11.73
N ALA A 97 -0.66 3.62 -11.26
CA ALA A 97 0.54 3.32 -12.04
C ALA A 97 0.56 1.89 -12.60
N PHE A 98 0.17 0.90 -11.78
CA PHE A 98 0.34 -0.52 -12.09
C PHE A 98 -0.96 -1.27 -12.37
N ARG A 99 -2.12 -0.58 -12.37
CA ARG A 99 -3.44 -1.25 -12.48
C ARG A 99 -3.67 -2.00 -13.78
N MET A 100 -2.96 -1.62 -14.85
CA MET A 100 -3.10 -2.20 -16.19
C MET A 100 -1.87 -3.01 -16.61
N GLU A 101 -0.90 -3.19 -15.70
CA GLU A 101 0.32 -3.94 -16.00
C GLU A 101 0.00 -5.44 -15.95
N PRO A 102 0.28 -6.22 -17.01
CA PRO A 102 -0.15 -7.62 -17.08
C PRO A 102 0.43 -8.52 -15.99
N ASP A 103 1.60 -8.16 -15.45
CA ASP A 103 2.32 -8.90 -14.40
C ASP A 103 1.93 -8.45 -12.98
N VAL A 104 1.04 -7.47 -12.83
CA VAL A 104 0.62 -6.94 -11.54
C VAL A 104 -0.86 -7.23 -11.29
N PRO A 105 -1.20 -8.07 -10.28
CA PRO A 105 -2.59 -8.32 -9.95
C PRO A 105 -3.28 -7.07 -9.42
N LEU A 106 -4.49 -6.84 -9.91
CA LEU A 106 -5.40 -5.79 -9.45
C LEU A 106 -6.44 -6.42 -8.49
N VAL A 107 -6.35 -6.11 -7.20
CA VAL A 107 -6.99 -6.96 -6.18
C VAL A 107 -8.05 -6.24 -5.36
N VAL A 108 -9.21 -6.89 -5.22
CA VAL A 108 -10.19 -6.67 -4.14
C VAL A 108 -10.35 -8.01 -3.41
N PRO A 109 -9.88 -8.13 -2.15
CA PRO A 109 -9.81 -9.43 -1.47
C PRO A 109 -11.12 -10.23 -1.42
N GLU A 110 -12.26 -9.57 -1.32
CA GLU A 110 -13.58 -10.21 -1.27
C GLU A 110 -14.12 -10.64 -2.66
N VAL A 111 -13.40 -10.28 -3.73
CA VAL A 111 -13.81 -10.49 -5.12
C VAL A 111 -12.90 -11.50 -5.82
N ASN A 112 -11.58 -11.30 -5.74
CA ASN A 112 -10.58 -12.10 -6.44
C ASN A 112 -9.35 -12.41 -5.57
N PRO A 113 -9.51 -13.05 -4.39
CA PRO A 113 -8.40 -13.38 -3.50
C PRO A 113 -7.34 -14.29 -4.13
N GLU A 114 -7.74 -15.13 -5.10
CA GLU A 114 -6.86 -16.03 -5.85
C GLU A 114 -5.77 -15.28 -6.64
N ALA A 115 -5.98 -14.00 -6.95
CA ALA A 115 -4.96 -13.17 -7.60
C ALA A 115 -3.70 -12.93 -6.72
N LEU A 116 -3.77 -13.28 -5.44
CA LEU A 116 -2.63 -13.26 -4.51
C LEU A 116 -1.89 -14.60 -4.42
N GLU A 117 -2.38 -15.64 -5.09
CA GLU A 117 -1.65 -16.91 -5.21
C GLU A 117 -0.27 -16.67 -5.86
N GLY A 118 0.74 -17.42 -5.41
CA GLY A 118 2.13 -17.21 -5.84
C GLY A 118 2.85 -16.05 -5.13
N ALA A 119 2.21 -15.37 -4.17
CA ALA A 119 2.80 -14.33 -3.33
C ALA A 119 3.44 -13.19 -4.15
N PRO A 120 2.66 -12.48 -4.99
CA PRO A 120 3.15 -11.41 -5.84
C PRO A 120 3.82 -10.31 -5.01
N LYS A 121 4.93 -9.77 -5.52
CA LYS A 121 5.66 -8.68 -4.85
C LYS A 121 5.07 -7.30 -5.12
N ILE A 122 4.25 -7.14 -6.15
CA ILE A 122 3.54 -5.89 -6.44
C ILE A 122 2.06 -6.24 -6.54
N ILE A 123 1.23 -5.50 -5.82
CA ILE A 123 -0.22 -5.63 -5.83
C ILE A 123 -0.80 -4.25 -6.08
N ALA A 124 -1.58 -4.11 -7.15
CA ALA A 124 -2.28 -2.87 -7.44
C ALA A 124 -3.64 -2.85 -6.72
N VAL A 125 -3.98 -1.71 -6.13
CA VAL A 125 -5.31 -1.48 -5.56
C VAL A 125 -6.16 -0.70 -6.58
N PRO A 126 -7.40 -1.14 -6.87
CA PRO A 126 -8.27 -0.46 -7.83
C PRO A 126 -8.65 0.96 -7.39
N ASN A 127 -9.33 1.66 -8.30
CA ASN A 127 -9.98 2.92 -7.96
C ASN A 127 -11.01 2.69 -6.83
N CYS A 128 -11.20 3.67 -5.94
CA CYS A 128 -12.20 3.60 -4.89
C CYS A 128 -13.61 3.33 -5.42
N THR A 129 -14.01 3.93 -6.55
CA THR A 129 -15.32 3.68 -7.16
C THR A 129 -15.45 2.24 -7.65
N THR A 130 -14.39 1.68 -8.24
CA THR A 130 -14.34 0.29 -8.67
C THR A 130 -14.45 -0.65 -7.48
N ILE A 131 -13.72 -0.42 -6.39
CA ILE A 131 -13.80 -1.26 -5.19
C ILE A 131 -15.26 -1.30 -4.67
N VAL A 132 -15.89 -0.14 -4.51
CA VAL A 132 -17.27 -0.03 -4.02
C VAL A 132 -18.25 -0.75 -4.96
N ALA A 133 -18.12 -0.55 -6.27
CA ALA A 133 -18.98 -1.23 -7.24
C ALA A 133 -18.79 -2.75 -7.22
N MET A 134 -17.55 -3.24 -7.16
CA MET A 134 -17.26 -4.67 -7.16
C MET A 134 -17.78 -5.38 -5.90
N MET A 135 -17.79 -4.72 -4.74
CA MET A 135 -18.40 -5.29 -3.53
C MET A 135 -19.89 -5.62 -3.73
N ALA A 136 -20.61 -4.81 -4.51
CA ALA A 136 -22.02 -5.05 -4.82
C ALA A 136 -22.20 -6.01 -6.02
N LEU A 137 -21.38 -5.87 -7.06
CA LEU A 137 -21.54 -6.60 -8.32
C LEU A 137 -20.98 -8.02 -8.28
N ALA A 138 -19.90 -8.28 -7.52
CA ALA A 138 -19.30 -9.62 -7.45
C ALA A 138 -20.27 -10.73 -7.00
N PRO A 139 -21.10 -10.57 -5.94
CA PRO A 139 -22.08 -11.60 -5.59
C PRO A 139 -23.15 -11.80 -6.67
N LEU A 140 -23.57 -10.73 -7.37
CA LEU A 140 -24.53 -10.83 -8.47
C LEU A 140 -23.91 -11.53 -9.68
N HIS A 141 -22.67 -11.21 -10.03
CA HIS A 141 -21.93 -11.88 -11.09
C HIS A 141 -21.79 -13.38 -10.80
N ARG A 142 -21.43 -13.76 -9.57
CA ARG A 142 -21.36 -15.18 -9.16
C ARG A 142 -22.69 -15.92 -9.25
N ALA A 143 -23.81 -15.23 -9.01
CA ALA A 143 -25.14 -15.83 -9.03
C ALA A 143 -25.77 -15.89 -10.43
N ALA A 144 -25.47 -14.91 -11.30
CA ALA A 144 -26.22 -14.68 -12.54
C ALA A 144 -25.36 -14.42 -13.79
N GLY A 145 -24.03 -14.35 -13.68
CA GLY A 145 -23.12 -14.22 -14.83
C GLY A 145 -23.19 -12.87 -15.56
N LEU A 146 -22.93 -11.77 -14.85
CA LEU A 146 -22.83 -10.41 -15.41
C LEU A 146 -21.60 -10.20 -16.30
#